data_AF-A0A954VXP6-F1
#
_entry.id   AF-A0A954VXP6-F1
#
_cell.length_a   1.000
_cell.length_b   1.000
_cell.length_c   1.000
_cell.angle_alpha   90.00
_cell.angle_beta   90.00
_cell.angle_gamma   90.00
#
_symmetry.space_group_name_H-M   'P 1'
#
loop_
_entity.id
_entity.type
_entity.pdbx_description
1 polymer ?
#
loop_
_entity_poly.entity_id
_entity_poly.type
_entity_poly.pdbx_seq_one_letter_code
_entity_poly.pdbx_strand_id
1 'polypeptide(L)'
;MNSHASHLEQELTDKTLTQTALHQAALQIAQQLTQALESGQEFEPLTKQLDATMQQVRTLEPELQELRTAWNASNSTAGPELKQAVEQAKTVLLALMGAIAQSESLMQNAKSRMMPELSQEARFAKMRQTYTSR
;
A
#
# COMPACT_ATOMS: atom_id res chain seq x y z
N MET A 1 -1.43 -20.59 -35.90
CA MET A 1 -1.95 -19.23 -35.62
C MET A 1 -1.93 -18.90 -34.11
N ASN A 2 -0.93 -19.33 -33.33
CA ASN A 2 -0.93 -19.17 -31.85
C ASN A 2 0.11 -18.18 -31.29
N SER A 3 0.88 -17.51 -32.15
CA SER A 3 1.98 -16.63 -31.69
C SER A 3 1.49 -15.37 -30.98
N HIS A 4 0.36 -14.80 -31.42
CA HIS A 4 -0.16 -13.55 -30.84
C HIS A 4 -0.72 -13.74 -29.43
N ALA A 5 -1.48 -14.82 -29.20
CA ALA A 5 -1.98 -15.15 -27.86
C ALA A 5 -0.83 -15.48 -26.91
N SER A 6 0.16 -16.28 -27.35
CA SER A 6 1.34 -16.60 -26.52
C SER A 6 2.15 -15.35 -26.15
N HIS A 7 2.34 -14.41 -27.07
CA HIS A 7 3.04 -13.15 -26.78
C HIS A 7 2.27 -12.29 -25.78
N LEU A 8 0.95 -12.18 -25.97
CA LEU A 8 0.08 -11.43 -25.07
C LEU A 8 0.06 -12.01 -23.66
N GLU A 9 0.06 -13.35 -23.54
CA GLU A 9 0.15 -14.04 -22.25
C GLU A 9 1.47 -13.75 -21.54
N GLN A 10 2.58 -13.81 -22.27
CA GLN A 10 3.90 -13.55 -21.73
C GLN A 10 4.01 -12.09 -21.25
N GLU A 11 3.56 -11.13 -22.06
CA GLU A 11 3.59 -9.72 -21.68
C GLU A 11 2.71 -9.43 -20.45
N LEU A 12 1.53 -10.04 -20.38
CA LEU A 12 0.65 -9.93 -19.22
C LEU A 12 1.29 -10.56 -17.97
N THR A 13 1.98 -11.70 -18.13
CA THR A 13 2.70 -12.38 -17.06
C THR A 13 3.83 -11.51 -16.53
N ASP A 14 4.68 -10.98 -17.41
CA ASP A 14 5.82 -10.13 -17.06
C ASP A 14 5.38 -8.84 -16.33
N LYS A 15 4.32 -8.18 -16.83
CA LYS A 15 3.76 -7.00 -16.17
C LYS A 15 3.12 -7.34 -14.82
N THR A 16 2.44 -8.48 -14.71
CA THR A 16 1.86 -8.95 -13.43
C THR A 16 2.96 -9.23 -12.41
N LEU A 17 4.07 -9.85 -12.82
CA LEU A 17 5.22 -10.09 -11.94
C LEU A 17 5.89 -8.77 -11.52
N THR A 18 6.01 -7.80 -12.43
CA THR A 18 6.54 -6.47 -12.13
C THR A 18 5.66 -5.75 -11.10
N GLN A 19 4.35 -5.74 -11.31
CA GLN A 19 3.39 -5.19 -10.35
C GLN A 19 3.46 -5.90 -8.99
N THR A 20 3.61 -7.23 -9.00
CA THR A 20 3.76 -8.04 -7.77
C THR A 20 5.03 -7.66 -7.01
N ALA A 21 6.15 -7.46 -7.69
CA ALA A 21 7.40 -7.03 -7.06
C ALA A 21 7.27 -5.65 -6.40
N LEU A 22 6.56 -4.71 -7.04
CA LEU A 22 6.27 -3.40 -6.43
C LEU A 22 5.36 -3.53 -5.20
N HIS A 23 4.33 -4.37 -5.25
CA HIS A 23 3.50 -4.64 -4.07
C HIS A 23 4.29 -5.31 -2.94
N GLN A 24 5.25 -6.17 -3.27
CA GLN A 24 6.13 -6.81 -2.28
C GLN A 24 7.03 -5.77 -1.61
N ALA A 25 7.58 -4.82 -2.39
CA ALA A 25 8.35 -3.71 -1.84
C ALA A 25 7.47 -2.82 -0.93
N ALA A 26 6.26 -2.49 -1.36
CA ALA A 26 5.29 -1.75 -0.55
C ALA A 26 4.95 -2.49 0.76
N LEU A 27 4.81 -3.81 0.71
CA LEU A 27 4.55 -4.65 1.89
C LEU A 27 5.71 -4.57 2.90
N GLN A 28 6.96 -4.66 2.42
CA GLN A 28 8.13 -4.52 3.30
C GLN A 28 8.18 -3.15 3.97
N ILE A 29 7.90 -2.08 3.22
CA ILE A 29 7.84 -0.72 3.76
C ILE A 29 6.71 -0.60 4.79
N ALA A 30 5.53 -1.16 4.53
CA ALA A 30 4.40 -1.15 5.47
C ALA A 30 4.70 -1.93 6.77
N GLN A 31 5.44 -3.04 6.68
CA GLN A 31 5.91 -3.78 7.86
C GLN A 31 6.93 -2.96 8.68
N GLN A 32 7.87 -2.29 8.00
CA GLN A 32 8.81 -1.38 8.67
C GLN A 32 8.08 -0.20 9.32
N LEU A 33 7.06 0.36 8.66
CA LEU A 33 6.22 1.42 9.19
C LEU A 33 5.52 0.97 10.47
N THR A 34 4.94 -0.23 10.46
CA THR A 34 4.31 -0.85 11.65
C THR A 34 5.31 -0.92 12.80
N GLN A 35 6.52 -1.42 12.55
CA GLN A 35 7.58 -1.53 13.56
C GLN A 35 8.03 -0.15 14.09
N ALA A 36 8.16 0.85 13.21
CA ALA A 36 8.51 2.20 13.60
C ALA A 36 7.43 2.83 14.50
N LEU A 37 6.15 2.61 14.17
CA LEU A 37 5.02 3.06 14.99
C LEU A 37 4.99 2.39 16.38
N GLU A 38 5.26 1.08 16.45
CA GLU A 38 5.30 0.35 17.73
C GLU A 38 6.47 0.79 18.62
N SER A 39 7.61 1.11 18.02
CA SER A 39 8.83 1.52 18.74
C SER A 39 8.93 3.04 18.98
N GLY A 40 7.97 3.83 18.48
CA GLY A 40 7.99 5.30 18.58
C GLY A 40 9.14 5.95 17.78
N GLN A 41 9.64 5.26 16.76
CA GLN A 41 10.68 5.78 15.87
C GLN A 41 10.10 6.71 14.80
N GLU A 42 10.97 7.49 14.17
CA GLU A 42 10.61 8.33 13.03
C GLU A 42 10.13 7.48 11.86
N PHE A 43 8.95 7.79 11.32
CA PHE A 43 8.32 7.01 10.26
C PHE A 43 8.00 7.81 8.99
N GLU A 44 8.24 9.14 8.99
CA GLU A 44 8.01 10.00 7.82
C GLU A 44 8.80 9.58 6.56
N PRO A 45 10.06 9.11 6.66
CA PRO A 45 10.76 8.59 5.49
C PRO A 45 10.09 7.35 4.89
N LEU A 46 9.51 6.49 5.74
CA LEU A 46 8.84 5.26 5.32
C LEU A 46 7.52 5.56 4.61
N THR A 47 6.74 6.53 5.08
CA THR A 47 5.51 6.94 4.40
C THR A 47 5.80 7.53 3.03
N LYS A 48 6.85 8.36 2.90
CA LYS A 48 7.29 8.89 1.59
C LYS A 48 7.73 7.79 0.63
N GLN A 49 8.46 6.79 1.12
CA GLN A 49 8.86 5.64 0.30
C GLN A 49 7.65 4.82 -0.15
N LEU A 50 6.69 4.57 0.76
CA LEU A 50 5.45 3.86 0.44
C LEU A 50 4.65 4.60 -0.64
N ASP A 51 4.50 5.92 -0.50
CA ASP A 51 3.81 6.76 -1.49
C ASP A 51 4.49 6.69 -2.86
N ALA A 52 5.83 6.77 -2.91
CA ALA A 52 6.59 6.67 -4.15
C ALA A 52 6.41 5.29 -4.82
N THR A 53 6.46 4.20 -4.05
CA THR A 53 6.22 2.84 -4.56
C THR A 53 4.78 2.70 -5.08
N MET A 54 3.79 3.25 -4.37
CA MET A 54 2.40 3.22 -4.82
C MET A 54 2.16 4.06 -6.07
N GLN A 55 2.92 5.15 -6.28
CA GLN A 55 2.90 5.89 -7.53
C GLN A 55 3.41 5.05 -8.70
N GLN A 56 4.49 4.27 -8.51
CA GLN A 56 4.99 3.35 -9.55
C GLN A 56 3.95 2.29 -9.93
N VAL A 57 3.23 1.73 -8.95
CA VAL A 57 2.10 0.82 -9.21
C VAL A 57 1.02 1.52 -10.05
N ARG A 58 0.64 2.75 -9.68
CA ARG A 58 -0.38 3.52 -10.41
C ARG A 58 0.04 3.82 -11.85
N THR A 59 1.33 3.99 -12.12
CA THR A 59 1.82 4.21 -13.49
C THR A 59 1.74 2.96 -14.35
N LEU A 60 1.82 1.76 -13.76
CA LEU A 60 1.72 0.48 -14.50
C LEU A 60 0.27 0.04 -14.74
N GLU A 61 -0.67 0.46 -13.89
CA GLU A 61 -2.07 0.01 -13.93
C GLU A 61 -2.75 0.19 -15.30
N PRO A 62 -2.61 1.32 -16.02
CA PRO A 62 -3.25 1.50 -17.32
C PRO A 62 -2.78 0.47 -18.36
N GLU A 63 -1.46 0.26 -18.47
CA GLU A 63 -0.89 -0.71 -19.43
C GLU A 63 -1.33 -2.14 -19.10
N LEU A 64 -1.37 -2.47 -17.80
CA LEU A 64 -1.78 -3.79 -17.34
C LEU A 64 -3.28 -4.02 -17.58
N GLN A 65 -4.10 -2.98 -17.45
CA GLN A 65 -5.53 -3.02 -17.75
C GLN A 65 -5.79 -3.18 -19.26
N GLU A 66 -5.01 -2.52 -20.12
CA GLU A 66 -5.07 -2.71 -21.57
C GLU A 66 -4.74 -4.15 -21.95
N LEU A 67 -3.65 -4.71 -21.41
CA LEU A 67 -3.28 -6.12 -21.64
C LEU A 67 -4.34 -7.10 -21.16
N ARG A 68 -4.92 -6.88 -19.97
CA ARG A 68 -6.03 -7.70 -19.45
C ARG A 68 -7.24 -7.65 -20.38
N THR A 69 -7.55 -6.47 -20.90
CA THR A 69 -8.67 -6.29 -21.85
C THR A 69 -8.42 -7.04 -23.15
N ALA A 70 -7.23 -6.89 -23.73
CA ALA A 70 -6.83 -7.63 -24.93
C ALA A 70 -6.81 -9.15 -24.71
N TRP A 71 -6.31 -9.60 -23.54
CA TRP A 71 -6.26 -11.02 -23.19
C TRP A 71 -7.66 -11.62 -23.08
N ASN A 72 -8.57 -10.94 -22.38
CA ASN A 72 -9.96 -11.37 -22.25
C ASN A 72 -10.68 -11.41 -23.61
N ALA A 73 -10.36 -10.49 -24.52
CA ALA A 73 -10.91 -10.49 -25.87
C ALA A 73 -10.39 -11.65 -26.75
N SER A 74 -9.20 -12.20 -26.45
CA SER A 74 -8.59 -13.30 -27.21
C SER A 74 -9.28 -14.66 -27.01
N ASN A 75 -10.17 -14.78 -26.02
CA ASN A 75 -10.82 -16.04 -25.60
C ASN A 75 -9.83 -17.18 -25.31
N SER A 76 -8.60 -16.83 -24.91
CA SER A 76 -7.53 -17.77 -24.58
C SER A 76 -7.63 -18.22 -23.13
N THR A 77 -7.29 -19.47 -22.86
CA THR A 77 -7.13 -19.97 -21.48
C THR A 77 -5.75 -19.64 -20.94
N ALA A 78 -5.69 -19.09 -19.73
CA ALA A 78 -4.42 -18.84 -19.04
C ALA A 78 -3.64 -20.14 -18.80
N GLY A 79 -2.39 -20.14 -19.23
CA GLY A 79 -1.37 -21.11 -18.92
C GLY A 79 -0.93 -21.06 -17.46
N PRO A 80 -0.03 -21.98 -17.07
CA PRO A 80 0.37 -22.17 -15.68
C PRO A 80 1.12 -20.96 -15.11
N GLU A 81 1.96 -20.31 -15.91
CA GLU A 81 2.80 -19.19 -15.46
C GLU A 81 1.96 -17.96 -15.13
N LEU A 82 1.03 -17.59 -16.01
CA LEU A 82 0.10 -16.48 -15.75
C LEU A 82 -0.77 -16.76 -14.52
N LYS A 83 -1.28 -17.99 -14.36
CA LYS A 83 -2.05 -18.39 -13.18
C LYS A 83 -1.24 -18.24 -11.89
N GLN A 84 0.01 -18.69 -11.92
CA GLN A 84 0.91 -18.57 -10.77
C GLN A 84 1.21 -17.10 -10.45
N ALA A 85 1.49 -16.27 -11.46
CA ALA A 85 1.74 -14.84 -11.27
C ALA A 85 0.53 -14.13 -10.64
N VAL A 86 -0.69 -14.46 -11.07
CA VAL A 86 -1.93 -13.89 -10.50
C VAL A 86 -2.15 -14.33 -9.04
N GLU A 87 -1.95 -15.60 -8.71
CA GLU A 87 -2.08 -16.08 -7.32
C GLU A 87 -1.01 -15.47 -6.39
N GLN A 88 0.22 -15.30 -6.90
CA GLN A 88 1.27 -14.58 -6.18
C GLN A 88 0.86 -13.11 -5.94
N ALA A 89 0.43 -12.40 -6.98
CA ALA A 89 -0.03 -11.02 -6.88
C ALA A 89 -1.14 -10.86 -5.83
N LYS A 90 -2.13 -11.76 -5.86
CA LYS A 90 -3.25 -11.78 -4.90
C LYS A 90 -2.76 -11.99 -3.46
N THR A 91 -1.84 -12.94 -3.24
CA THR A 91 -1.29 -13.23 -1.92
C THR A 91 -0.56 -12.00 -1.35
N VAL A 92 0.27 -11.35 -2.16
CA VAL A 92 1.02 -10.15 -1.77
C VAL A 92 0.08 -8.98 -1.50
N LEU A 93 -0.94 -8.76 -2.34
CA LEU A 93 -1.94 -7.71 -2.15
C LEU A 93 -2.71 -7.87 -0.84
N LEU A 94 -3.17 -9.08 -0.51
CA LEU A 94 -3.87 -9.36 0.75
C LEU A 94 -2.96 -9.08 1.96
N ALA A 95 -1.70 -9.50 1.89
CA ALA A 95 -0.72 -9.21 2.93
C ALA A 95 -0.46 -7.70 3.09
N LEU A 96 -0.33 -6.97 1.98
CA LEU A 96 -0.14 -5.51 1.97
C LEU A 96 -1.33 -4.79 2.62
N MET A 97 -2.56 -5.17 2.24
CA MET A 97 -3.77 -4.62 2.85
C MET A 97 -3.81 -4.85 4.36
N GLY A 98 -3.43 -6.05 4.81
CA GLY A 98 -3.31 -6.36 6.23
C GLY A 98 -2.30 -5.48 6.97
N ALA A 99 -1.11 -5.30 6.40
CA ALA A 99 -0.05 -4.49 6.98
C ALA A 99 -0.43 -2.99 7.07
N ILE A 100 -1.09 -2.45 6.04
CA ILE A 100 -1.60 -1.08 6.04
C ILE A 100 -2.67 -0.91 7.13
N ALA A 101 -3.65 -1.82 7.20
CA ALA A 101 -4.70 -1.76 8.21
C ALA A 101 -4.14 -1.83 9.65
N GLN A 102 -3.09 -2.61 9.86
CA GLN A 102 -2.39 -2.66 11.15
C GLN A 102 -1.72 -1.33 11.48
N SER A 103 -1.00 -0.74 10.53
CA SER A 103 -0.36 0.58 10.69
C SER A 103 -1.38 1.67 11.02
N GLU A 104 -2.51 1.70 10.30
CA GLU A 104 -3.61 2.64 10.55
C GLU A 104 -4.21 2.48 11.95
N SER A 105 -4.41 1.22 12.39
CA SER A 105 -4.91 0.93 13.74
C SER A 105 -3.97 1.48 14.82
N LEU A 106 -2.66 1.27 14.67
CA LEU A 106 -1.65 1.80 15.60
C LEU A 106 -1.67 3.33 15.65
N MET A 107 -1.71 4.00 14.50
CA MET A 107 -1.80 5.47 14.44
C MET A 107 -3.08 5.98 15.11
N GLN A 108 -4.21 5.34 14.85
CA GLN A 108 -5.49 5.75 15.44
C GLN A 108 -5.50 5.52 16.95
N ASN A 109 -4.91 4.44 17.45
CA ASN A 109 -4.76 4.17 18.86
C ASN A 109 -3.85 5.21 19.55
N ALA A 110 -2.71 5.55 18.93
CA ALA A 110 -1.82 6.59 19.41
C ALA A 110 -2.54 7.95 19.50
N LYS A 111 -3.27 8.33 18.44
CA LYS A 111 -4.08 9.55 18.41
C LYS A 111 -5.13 9.58 19.53
N SER A 112 -5.88 8.49 19.71
CA SER A 112 -6.90 8.40 20.76
C SER A 112 -6.33 8.54 22.17
N ARG A 113 -5.08 8.13 22.41
CA ARG A 113 -4.39 8.32 23.69
C ARG A 113 -3.93 9.76 23.91
N MET A 114 -3.46 10.45 22.87
CA MET A 114 -2.95 11.82 22.97
C MET A 114 -4.05 12.89 23.04
N MET A 115 -5.20 12.67 22.40
CA MET A 115 -6.28 13.66 22.31
C MET A 115 -6.79 14.17 23.69
N PRO A 116 -6.99 13.33 24.71
CA PRO A 116 -7.35 13.78 26.06
C PRO A 116 -6.29 14.68 26.71
N GLU A 117 -5.00 14.36 26.55
CA GLU A 117 -3.89 15.11 27.14
C GLU A 117 -3.80 16.51 26.52
N LEU A 118 -3.84 16.59 25.19
CA LEU A 118 -3.87 17.87 24.45
C LEU A 118 -5.09 18.72 24.83
N SER A 119 -6.24 18.07 25.04
CA SER A 119 -7.46 18.76 25.47
C SER A 119 -7.35 19.31 26.89
N GLN A 120 -6.66 18.61 27.80
CA GLN A 120 -6.39 19.10 29.15
C GLN A 120 -5.41 20.29 29.12
N GLU A 121 -4.31 20.17 28.37
CA GLU A 121 -3.34 21.26 28.22
C GLU A 121 -3.97 22.53 27.63
N ALA A 122 -4.79 22.39 26.58
CA ALA A 122 -5.52 23.50 25.99
C ALA A 122 -6.46 24.19 27.00
N ARG A 123 -7.11 23.41 27.88
CA ARG A 123 -7.95 23.96 28.96
C ARG A 123 -7.11 24.68 30.02
N PHE A 124 -5.96 24.14 30.41
CA PHE A 124 -5.05 24.79 31.36
C PHE A 124 -4.44 26.08 30.80
N ALA A 125 -4.04 26.09 29.52
CA ALA A 125 -3.55 27.29 28.85
C ALA A 125 -4.61 28.40 28.85
N LYS A 126 -5.87 28.06 28.55
CA LYS A 126 -7.00 29.00 28.56
C LYS A 126 -7.27 29.57 29.96
N MET A 127 -7.19 28.74 31.01
CA MET A 127 -7.30 29.22 32.41
C MET A 127 -6.16 30.19 32.75
N ARG A 128 -4.91 29.86 32.46
CA ARG A 128 -3.77 30.75 32.76
C ARG A 128 -3.92 32.12 32.12
N GLN A 129 -4.34 32.18 30.85
CA GLN A 129 -4.60 33.44 30.15
C GLN A 129 -5.71 34.29 30.81
N THR A 130 -6.73 33.66 31.40
CA THR A 130 -7.79 34.38 32.10
C THR A 130 -7.34 34.94 33.45
N TYR A 131 -6.37 34.29 34.11
CA TYR A 131 -5.81 34.75 35.39
C TYR A 131 -4.71 35.81 35.23
N THR A 132 -3.95 35.82 34.13
CA THR A 132 -2.93 36.85 33.86
C THR A 132 -3.46 38.12 33.19
N SER A 133 -4.74 38.15 32.78
CA SER A 133 -5.38 39.33 32.15
C SER A 133 -6.16 40.21 33.14
N ARG A 134 -5.85 40.15 34.44
CA ARG A 134 -6.36 41.02 35.50
C ARG A 134 -5.22 41.79 36.12
#